data_AF-A0A3N5IKQ7-F1
#
_entry.id   AF-A0A3N5IKQ7-F1
#
_cell.length_a   1.000
_cell.length_b   1.000
_cell.length_c   1.000
_cell.angle_alpha   90.00
_cell.angle_beta   90.00
_cell.angle_gamma   90.00
#
_symmetry.space_group_name_H-M   'P 1'
#
loop_
_entity.id
_entity.type
_entity.pdbx_description
1 polymer ?
#
loop_
_entity_poly.entity_id
_entity_poly.type
_entity_poly.pdbx_seq_one_letter_code
_entity_poly.pdbx_strand_id
1 'polypeptide(L)'
;MSSDIARRQPYRTDEGLPIDRQRIGLAMAQASSHGDTESPSHTRRWSRRAALLMLLGLGGCNVMGGWRNEEDTNEKLGKLLAVPEMPDLVRQAAVAHGLTFVSVEGVAAINRLPGTGGSVPPSPLRNDLIDEMKKHEVSDPELFLERPETALVRVQAIIPPAVRRGDPIDLRVISPPQTGAADLHGGWLMDTRLRQQQTLGGTVRKGEVLVIGTGQLLTRASSEGGEDANLKLEGVVLGGGRIQQDRKIGLVIRPEYQHVKISA
;
A
#
# COMPACT_ATOMS: atom_id res chain seq x y z
N MET A 1 -10.26 62.40 7.71
CA MET A 1 -9.44 61.18 7.84
C MET A 1 -10.34 60.01 7.46
N SER A 2 -10.48 59.65 6.18
CA SER A 2 -9.50 59.05 5.25
C SER A 2 -9.26 57.56 5.55
N SER A 3 -9.60 56.72 4.55
CA SER A 3 -9.12 55.35 4.23
C SER A 3 -9.32 54.27 5.32
N ASP A 4 -9.88 53.08 5.06
CA ASP A 4 -9.58 52.19 3.95
C ASP A 4 -10.72 51.22 3.60
N ILE A 5 -10.82 50.94 2.30
CA ILE A 5 -11.78 50.07 1.64
C ILE A 5 -11.06 48.73 1.35
N ALA A 6 -11.56 47.62 1.89
CA ALA A 6 -11.19 46.29 1.43
C ALA A 6 -12.44 45.49 1.08
N ARG A 7 -12.76 45.49 -0.22
CA ARG A 7 -13.74 44.60 -0.86
C ARG A 7 -13.20 43.16 -0.86
N ARG A 8 -14.03 42.18 -0.51
CA ARG A 8 -13.95 40.82 -1.08
C ARG A 8 -15.36 40.32 -1.38
N GLN A 9 -15.60 40.13 -2.67
CA GLN A 9 -16.79 39.53 -3.26
C GLN A 9 -16.74 37.98 -3.20
N PRO A 10 -17.88 37.31 -3.38
CA PRO A 10 -18.06 35.88 -3.16
C PRO A 10 -17.51 34.98 -4.27
N TYR A 11 -17.23 33.74 -3.89
CA TYR A 11 -16.74 32.65 -4.73
C TYR A 11 -17.79 32.27 -5.79
N ARG A 12 -17.40 32.40 -7.06
CA ARG A 12 -18.17 32.08 -8.26
C ARG A 12 -18.06 30.57 -8.52
N THR A 13 -19.21 29.91 -8.62
CA THR A 13 -19.37 28.57 -9.20
C THR A 13 -19.14 28.63 -10.70
N ASP A 14 -18.21 27.83 -11.23
CA ASP A 14 -18.15 27.51 -12.66
C ASP A 14 -18.25 26.00 -12.85
N GLU A 15 -19.03 25.68 -13.88
CA GLU A 15 -19.49 24.39 -14.34
C GLU A 15 -18.39 23.58 -15.06
N GLY A 16 -18.53 22.26 -14.97
CA GLY A 16 -18.43 21.32 -16.10
C GLY A 16 -17.28 21.47 -17.10
N LEU A 17 -16.30 20.56 -17.02
CA LEU A 17 -15.36 20.26 -18.11
C LEU A 17 -15.43 18.77 -18.48
N PRO A 18 -15.84 18.41 -19.71
CA PRO A 18 -15.71 17.05 -20.21
C PRO A 18 -14.29 16.78 -20.71
N ILE A 19 -13.78 15.58 -20.42
CA ILE A 19 -12.49 15.08 -20.87
C ILE A 19 -12.64 14.64 -22.33
N ASP A 20 -12.05 15.40 -23.27
CA ASP A 20 -11.98 15.04 -24.68
C ASP A 20 -10.60 14.47 -25.03
N ARG A 21 -10.63 13.22 -25.53
CA ARG A 21 -9.50 12.47 -26.06
C ARG A 21 -9.34 12.86 -27.53
N GLN A 22 -8.40 13.75 -27.87
CA GLN A 22 -7.70 13.77 -29.17
C GLN A 22 -6.83 15.03 -29.31
N ARG A 23 -5.54 14.95 -28.95
CA ARG A 23 -4.49 15.84 -29.46
C ARG A 23 -3.10 15.20 -29.38
N ILE A 24 -2.84 14.22 -30.25
CA ILE A 24 -1.47 13.95 -30.74
C ILE A 24 -1.60 13.59 -32.21
N GLY A 25 -1.10 14.47 -33.07
CA GLY A 25 -0.97 14.21 -34.51
C GLY A 25 -1.51 15.31 -35.40
N LEU A 26 -0.83 16.45 -35.46
CA LEU A 26 -0.76 17.26 -36.69
C LEU A 26 0.30 18.36 -36.55
N ALA A 27 1.50 18.10 -37.05
CA ALA A 27 2.43 19.15 -37.43
C ALA A 27 3.07 18.74 -38.75
N MET A 28 3.09 19.72 -39.68
CA MET A 28 3.83 19.73 -40.95
C MET A 28 3.12 19.13 -42.17
N ALA A 29 2.18 19.92 -42.70
CA ALA A 29 1.97 20.02 -44.14
C ALA A 29 1.86 21.50 -44.50
N GLN A 30 2.83 22.02 -45.28
CA GLN A 30 2.65 23.03 -46.34
C GLN A 30 4.01 23.52 -46.85
N ALA A 31 4.34 23.16 -48.10
CA ALA A 31 4.75 24.13 -49.13
C ALA A 31 4.96 23.40 -50.48
N SER A 32 4.04 23.70 -51.41
CA SER A 32 4.13 23.71 -52.88
C SER A 32 5.51 24.14 -53.43
N SER A 33 6.00 23.90 -54.65
CA SER A 33 5.47 23.50 -55.97
C SER A 33 6.65 23.61 -56.97
N HIS A 34 6.71 22.77 -58.01
CA HIS A 34 6.96 23.11 -59.43
C HIS A 34 7.43 21.86 -60.20
N GLY A 35 6.83 21.63 -61.37
CA GLY A 35 7.19 20.56 -62.30
C GLY A 35 8.40 20.91 -63.16
N ASP A 36 9.07 19.91 -63.72
CA ASP A 36 8.85 19.48 -65.12
C ASP A 36 9.81 18.35 -65.52
N THR A 37 9.29 17.46 -66.36
CA THR A 37 9.92 16.65 -67.44
C THR A 37 11.28 15.98 -67.23
N GLU A 38 11.32 14.65 -67.30
CA GLU A 38 11.92 13.88 -68.42
C GLU A 38 12.08 12.37 -68.07
N SER A 39 11.63 11.51 -68.98
CA SER A 39 12.04 10.10 -69.12
C SER A 39 13.28 10.02 -70.05
N PRO A 40 13.95 8.87 -70.34
CA PRO A 40 13.77 7.50 -69.84
C PRO A 40 15.11 6.75 -69.55
N SER A 41 14.97 5.48 -69.11
CA SER A 41 15.85 4.32 -69.33
C SER A 41 17.34 4.38 -68.96
N HIS A 42 17.75 3.57 -67.97
CA HIS A 42 18.76 2.52 -68.21
C HIS A 42 18.91 1.54 -67.03
N THR A 43 18.37 0.35 -67.23
CA THR A 43 19.06 -0.94 -67.02
C THR A 43 19.74 -1.25 -65.66
N ARG A 44 19.04 -2.06 -64.87
CA ARG A 44 19.38 -3.49 -64.68
C ARG A 44 20.88 -3.81 -64.54
N ARG A 45 21.56 -3.35 -63.48
CA ARG A 45 22.87 -3.92 -63.08
C ARG A 45 23.26 -3.77 -61.59
N TRP A 46 22.40 -3.19 -60.76
CA TRP A 46 22.72 -2.90 -59.35
C TRP A 46 22.09 -3.84 -58.30
N SER A 47 21.22 -4.76 -58.69
CA SER A 47 20.51 -5.63 -57.73
C SER A 47 21.31 -6.83 -57.19
N ARG A 48 22.53 -7.09 -57.70
CA ARG A 48 23.33 -8.25 -57.27
C ARG A 48 24.50 -7.91 -56.33
N ARG A 49 24.82 -6.63 -56.15
CA ARG A 49 25.89 -6.18 -55.22
C ARG A 49 25.37 -5.78 -53.84
N ALA A 50 24.10 -5.40 -53.72
CA ALA A 50 23.46 -5.10 -52.44
C ALA A 50 23.21 -6.36 -51.58
N ALA A 51 22.98 -7.53 -52.20
CA ALA A 51 22.68 -8.77 -51.49
C ALA A 51 23.92 -9.41 -50.82
N LEU A 52 25.13 -9.15 -51.31
CA LEU A 52 26.35 -9.74 -50.74
C LEU A 52 26.91 -8.95 -49.54
N LEU A 53 26.60 -7.66 -49.44
CA LEU A 53 26.98 -6.79 -48.32
C LEU A 53 26.05 -6.92 -47.11
N MET A 54 24.85 -7.46 -47.29
CA MET A 54 23.88 -7.69 -46.20
C MET A 54 24.17 -8.98 -45.41
N LEU A 55 24.84 -9.96 -46.01
CA LEU A 55 25.19 -11.24 -45.36
C LEU A 55 26.45 -11.17 -44.48
N LEU A 56 27.26 -10.12 -44.62
CA LEU A 56 28.44 -9.86 -43.77
C LEU A 56 28.13 -9.06 -42.50
N GLY A 57 26.93 -8.48 -42.37
CA GLY A 57 26.51 -7.68 -41.22
C GLY A 57 25.86 -8.48 -40.06
N LEU A 58 25.46 -9.73 -40.29
CA LEU A 58 24.73 -10.54 -39.30
C LEU A 58 25.62 -11.51 -38.48
N GLY A 59 26.92 -11.58 -38.76
CA GLY A 59 27.85 -12.51 -38.10
C GLY A 59 28.82 -11.90 -37.07
N GLY A 60 28.71 -10.62 -36.74
CA GLY A 60 29.83 -9.86 -36.16
C GLY A 60 29.77 -9.40 -34.70
N CYS A 61 28.65 -9.54 -33.97
CA CYS A 61 28.51 -8.90 -32.65
C CYS A 61 28.71 -9.81 -31.42
N ASN A 62 28.99 -11.11 -31.58
CA ASN A 62 29.23 -12.03 -30.45
C ASN A 62 30.71 -12.42 -30.23
N VAL A 63 31.63 -11.94 -31.06
CA VAL A 63 33.06 -12.30 -31.00
C VAL A 63 33.93 -11.28 -30.26
N MET A 64 33.35 -10.16 -29.80
CA MET A 64 34.04 -9.11 -29.05
C MET A 64 33.60 -9.06 -27.57
N GLY A 65 33.34 -10.24 -26.98
CA GLY A 65 33.15 -10.42 -25.54
C GLY A 65 34.07 -11.48 -24.93
N GLY A 66 34.91 -12.12 -25.75
CA GLY A 66 35.76 -13.25 -25.37
C GLY A 66 37.10 -12.89 -24.73
N TRP A 67 37.36 -11.62 -24.45
CA TRP A 67 38.58 -11.16 -23.77
C TRP A 67 38.22 -10.71 -22.35
N ARG A 68 37.61 -11.61 -21.58
CA ARG A 68 37.48 -11.40 -20.13
C ARG A 68 38.68 -12.08 -19.50
N ASN A 69 39.59 -11.28 -18.92
CA ASN A 69 40.81 -11.77 -18.28
C ASN A 69 40.47 -12.95 -17.36
N GLU A 70 41.07 -14.10 -17.68
CA GLU A 70 40.97 -15.31 -16.89
C GLU A 70 41.60 -15.09 -15.49
N GLU A 71 42.58 -14.19 -15.40
CA GLU A 71 43.17 -13.70 -14.15
C GLU A 71 42.18 -12.93 -13.27
N ASP A 72 41.40 -11.98 -13.81
CA ASP A 72 40.38 -11.26 -13.02
C ASP A 72 39.27 -12.19 -12.50
N THR A 73 38.98 -13.25 -13.26
CA THR A 73 37.99 -14.25 -12.89
C THR A 73 38.56 -15.19 -11.82
N ASN A 74 39.81 -15.65 -11.97
CA ASN A 74 40.51 -16.47 -11.00
C ASN A 74 40.83 -15.74 -9.69
N GLU A 75 41.15 -14.45 -9.71
CA GLU A 75 41.32 -13.66 -8.48
C GLU A 75 40.00 -13.47 -7.73
N LYS A 76 38.90 -13.20 -8.45
CA LYS A 76 37.57 -13.11 -7.84
C LYS A 76 37.13 -14.46 -7.29
N LEU A 77 37.39 -15.55 -8.00
CA LEU A 77 37.15 -16.92 -7.51
C LEU A 77 38.03 -17.23 -6.29
N GLY A 78 39.31 -16.85 -6.30
CA GLY A 78 40.22 -17.01 -5.17
C GLY A 78 39.78 -16.25 -3.93
N LYS A 79 39.27 -15.01 -4.09
CA LYS A 79 38.68 -14.22 -3.00
C LYS A 79 37.37 -14.83 -2.47
N LEU A 80 36.60 -15.53 -3.30
CA LEU A 80 35.38 -16.23 -2.90
C LEU A 80 35.66 -17.59 -2.25
N LEU A 81 36.81 -18.22 -2.56
CA LEU A 81 37.27 -19.49 -1.99
C LEU A 81 38.11 -19.30 -0.71
N ALA A 82 38.60 -18.08 -0.44
CA ALA A 82 39.25 -17.75 0.80
C ALA A 82 38.25 -17.86 1.95
N VAL A 83 38.41 -18.89 2.79
CA VAL A 83 37.62 -19.09 4.01
C VAL A 83 38.00 -17.98 5.00
N PRO A 84 37.12 -17.03 5.32
CA PRO A 84 37.42 -16.04 6.33
C PRO A 84 37.45 -16.68 7.72
N GLU A 85 38.10 -15.99 8.66
CA GLU A 85 38.21 -16.44 10.03
C GLU A 85 36.81 -16.68 10.62
N MET A 86 36.63 -17.85 11.24
CA MET A 86 35.37 -18.19 11.89
C MET A 86 35.07 -17.15 12.99
N PRO A 87 33.83 -16.66 13.06
CA PRO A 87 33.44 -15.74 14.11
C PRO A 87 33.45 -16.46 15.47
N ASP A 88 34.02 -15.84 16.49
CA ASP A 88 34.04 -16.38 17.85
C ASP A 88 32.63 -16.41 18.47
N LEU A 89 31.77 -15.46 18.08
CA LEU A 89 30.44 -15.29 18.64
C LEU A 89 29.36 -15.31 17.56
N VAL A 90 28.23 -15.96 17.86
CA VAL A 90 27.04 -15.96 16.98
C VAL A 90 26.55 -14.53 16.67
N ARG A 91 26.69 -13.58 17.60
CA ARG A 91 26.33 -12.17 17.40
C ARG A 91 27.23 -11.46 16.37
N GLN A 92 28.48 -11.89 16.22
CA GLN A 92 29.36 -11.37 15.17
C GLN A 92 28.88 -11.88 13.81
N ALA A 93 28.54 -13.17 13.73
CA ALA A 93 28.11 -13.85 12.51
C ALA A 93 26.69 -13.50 12.04
N ALA A 94 25.76 -13.23 12.95
CA ALA A 94 24.34 -13.17 12.65
C ALA A 94 23.60 -12.03 13.38
N VAL A 95 22.50 -11.59 12.78
CA VAL A 95 21.62 -10.52 13.27
C VAL A 95 20.20 -11.05 13.42
N ALA A 96 19.52 -10.68 14.49
CA ALA A 96 18.13 -11.03 14.69
C ALA A 96 17.22 -10.32 13.66
N HIS A 97 16.31 -11.07 13.08
CA HIS A 97 15.35 -10.62 12.08
C HIS A 97 13.92 -10.93 12.53
N GLY A 98 12.97 -10.13 12.05
CA GLY A 98 11.55 -10.28 12.38
C GLY A 98 11.11 -9.68 13.73
N LEU A 99 11.96 -8.85 14.34
CA LEU A 99 11.68 -8.20 15.64
C LEU A 99 10.82 -6.93 15.55
N THR A 100 10.29 -6.61 14.37
CA THR A 100 9.52 -5.38 14.16
C THR A 100 8.10 -5.52 14.69
N PHE A 101 7.54 -4.45 15.24
CA PHE A 101 6.11 -4.36 15.53
C PHE A 101 5.37 -3.93 14.27
N VAL A 102 4.16 -4.44 14.08
CA VAL A 102 3.31 -4.07 12.94
C VAL A 102 2.01 -3.48 13.47
N SER A 103 1.73 -2.24 13.10
CA SER A 103 0.43 -1.62 13.36
C SER A 103 -0.54 -2.03 12.25
N VAL A 104 -1.73 -2.46 12.66
CA VAL A 104 -2.82 -2.79 11.74
C VAL A 104 -4.06 -1.99 12.09
N GLU A 105 -4.77 -1.59 11.05
CA GLU A 105 -5.96 -0.75 11.18
C GLU A 105 -7.10 -1.30 10.34
N GLY A 106 -8.32 -1.04 10.78
CA GLY A 106 -9.54 -1.34 10.07
C GLY A 106 -10.69 -0.45 10.52
N VAL A 107 -11.81 -0.61 9.84
CA VAL A 107 -13.07 0.05 10.18
C VAL A 107 -14.07 -1.01 10.61
N ALA A 108 -14.93 -0.66 11.54
CA ALA A 108 -15.95 -1.56 12.05
C ALA A 108 -17.21 -0.80 12.43
N ALA A 109 -18.32 -1.53 12.49
CA ALA A 109 -19.53 -1.08 13.13
C ALA A 109 -19.57 -1.66 14.55
N ILE A 110 -20.01 -0.84 15.50
CA ILE A 110 -20.44 -1.29 16.82
C ILE A 110 -21.96 -1.35 16.81
N ASN A 111 -22.53 -2.38 17.41
CA ASN A 111 -23.98 -2.50 17.62
C ASN A 111 -24.32 -2.62 19.10
N ARG A 112 -25.63 -2.71 19.40
CA ARG A 112 -26.19 -2.81 20.75
C ARG A 112 -25.87 -1.61 21.66
N LEU A 113 -25.68 -0.44 21.07
CA LEU A 113 -25.56 0.79 21.85
C LEU A 113 -26.92 1.23 22.40
N PRO A 114 -26.99 1.79 23.62
CA PRO A 114 -28.23 2.23 24.26
C PRO A 114 -28.74 3.56 23.69
N GLY A 115 -28.88 3.66 22.36
CA GLY A 115 -29.31 4.88 21.67
C GLY A 115 -28.25 6.00 21.63
N THR A 116 -27.01 5.69 22.00
CA THR A 116 -25.87 6.62 22.04
C THR A 116 -25.00 6.56 20.78
N GLY A 117 -25.37 5.71 19.82
CA GLY A 117 -24.85 5.74 18.47
C GLY A 117 -25.40 6.93 17.68
N GLY A 118 -25.12 6.98 16.39
CA GLY A 118 -25.57 8.11 15.60
C GLY A 118 -25.20 8.04 14.13
N SER A 119 -25.83 8.92 13.36
CA SER A 119 -25.61 9.02 11.93
C SER A 119 -24.15 9.32 11.61
N VAL A 120 -23.64 8.62 10.61
CA VAL A 120 -22.28 8.73 10.11
C VAL A 120 -22.31 9.58 8.85
N PRO A 121 -21.74 10.80 8.85
CA PRO A 121 -21.72 11.62 7.65
C PRO A 121 -20.85 10.99 6.55
N PRO A 122 -21.06 11.37 5.29
CA PRO A 122 -20.25 10.89 4.18
C PRO A 122 -18.75 11.14 4.42
N SER A 123 -17.98 10.05 4.48
CA SER A 123 -16.54 10.09 4.73
C SER A 123 -15.86 8.88 4.09
N PRO A 124 -14.53 8.92 3.85
CA PRO A 124 -13.80 7.75 3.35
C PRO A 124 -13.95 6.52 4.24
N LEU A 125 -13.97 6.71 5.56
CA LEU A 125 -14.15 5.63 6.54
C LEU A 125 -15.54 4.99 6.44
N ARG A 126 -16.58 5.80 6.19
CA ARG A 126 -17.95 5.30 5.96
C ARG A 126 -18.01 4.42 4.72
N ASN A 127 -17.40 4.86 3.61
CA ASN A 127 -17.38 4.09 2.37
C ASN A 127 -16.63 2.76 2.56
N ASP A 128 -15.48 2.78 3.24
CA ASP A 128 -14.73 1.57 3.58
C ASP A 128 -15.56 0.60 4.44
N LEU A 129 -16.34 1.11 5.39
CA LEU A 129 -17.19 0.29 6.24
C LEU A 129 -18.35 -0.33 5.46
N ILE A 130 -19.00 0.45 4.60
CA ILE A 130 -20.06 -0.05 3.70
C ILE A 130 -19.52 -1.16 2.79
N ASP A 131 -18.31 -0.99 2.24
CA ASP A 131 -17.67 -2.01 1.42
C ASP A 131 -17.37 -3.28 2.21
N GLU A 132 -16.95 -3.17 3.47
CA GLU A 132 -16.79 -4.33 4.35
C GLU A 132 -18.15 -4.99 4.67
N MET A 133 -19.17 -4.22 5.01
CA MET A 133 -20.52 -4.75 5.30
C MET A 133 -21.15 -5.46 4.09
N LYS A 134 -20.94 -4.95 2.88
CA LYS A 134 -21.35 -5.61 1.63
C LYS A 134 -20.66 -6.97 1.44
N LYS A 135 -19.37 -7.07 1.78
CA LYS A 135 -18.63 -8.36 1.74
C LYS A 135 -19.13 -9.35 2.80
N HIS A 136 -19.78 -8.86 3.84
CA HIS A 136 -20.42 -9.66 4.89
C HIS A 136 -21.93 -9.84 4.67
N GLU A 137 -22.44 -9.47 3.48
CA GLU A 137 -23.84 -9.65 3.07
C GLU A 137 -24.85 -9.00 4.03
N VAL A 138 -24.45 -7.92 4.71
CA VAL A 138 -25.37 -7.16 5.57
C VAL A 138 -26.41 -6.47 4.70
N SER A 139 -27.69 -6.68 5.01
CA SER A 139 -28.80 -6.02 4.34
C SER A 139 -28.79 -4.51 4.62
N ASP A 140 -28.91 -3.69 3.57
CA ASP A 140 -29.01 -2.23 3.62
C ASP A 140 -27.99 -1.57 4.57
N PRO A 141 -26.68 -1.65 4.28
CA PRO A 141 -25.63 -1.18 5.18
C PRO A 141 -25.70 0.32 5.45
N GLU A 142 -26.16 1.12 4.50
CA GLU A 142 -26.35 2.56 4.69
C GLU A 142 -27.40 2.85 5.77
N LEU A 143 -28.56 2.18 5.72
CA LEU A 143 -29.63 2.33 6.71
C LEU A 143 -29.20 1.79 8.07
N PHE A 144 -28.43 0.70 8.10
CA PHE A 144 -27.91 0.14 9.33
C PHE A 144 -27.07 1.16 10.11
N LEU A 145 -26.19 1.90 9.44
CA LEU A 145 -25.31 2.92 10.05
C LEU A 145 -26.03 4.20 10.47
N GLU A 146 -27.28 4.39 10.05
CA GLU A 146 -28.11 5.53 10.48
C GLU A 146 -28.86 5.25 11.79
N ARG A 147 -28.85 4.00 12.27
CA ARG A 147 -29.55 3.62 13.50
C ARG A 147 -28.82 4.15 14.74
N PRO A 148 -29.56 4.63 15.75
CA PRO A 148 -28.99 5.13 17.01
C PRO A 148 -28.34 4.03 17.87
N GLU A 149 -28.58 2.76 17.53
CA GLU A 149 -27.97 1.60 18.20
C GLU A 149 -26.59 1.24 17.63
N THR A 150 -26.15 1.95 16.59
CA THR A 150 -24.92 1.65 15.86
C THR A 150 -23.97 2.84 15.79
N ALA A 151 -22.68 2.56 15.71
CA ALA A 151 -21.65 3.57 15.52
C ALA A 151 -20.54 3.07 14.60
N LEU A 152 -19.98 3.97 13.78
CA LEU A 152 -18.76 3.71 13.03
C LEU A 152 -17.55 3.97 13.92
N VAL A 153 -16.61 3.02 13.94
CA VAL A 153 -15.36 3.15 14.69
C VAL A 153 -14.15 2.74 13.85
N ARG A 154 -13.00 3.32 14.19
CA ARG A 154 -11.69 2.85 13.73
C ARG A 154 -11.12 1.89 14.76
N VAL A 155 -10.62 0.76 14.28
CA VAL A 155 -10.02 -0.29 15.11
C VAL A 155 -8.54 -0.38 14.78
N GLN A 156 -7.71 -0.46 15.82
CA GLN A 156 -6.26 -0.53 15.73
C GLN A 156 -5.74 -1.66 16.60
N ALA A 157 -4.71 -2.36 16.14
CA ALA A 157 -3.98 -3.33 16.94
C ALA A 157 -2.48 -3.28 16.63
N ILE A 158 -1.66 -3.63 17.61
CA ILE A 158 -0.20 -3.67 17.47
C ILE A 158 0.25 -5.12 17.59
N ILE A 159 0.64 -5.71 16.47
CA ILE A 159 1.07 -7.10 16.41
C ILE A 159 2.52 -7.21 16.88
N PRO A 160 2.80 -7.96 17.96
CA PRO A 160 4.17 -8.19 18.42
C PRO A 160 4.96 -9.08 17.44
N PRO A 161 6.30 -9.11 17.55
CA PRO A 161 7.11 -10.08 16.83
C PRO A 161 6.83 -11.51 17.32
N ALA A 162 7.16 -12.50 16.49
CA ALA A 162 7.06 -13.94 16.79
C ALA A 162 5.65 -14.51 17.05
N VAL A 163 4.57 -13.75 16.82
CA VAL A 163 3.20 -14.27 16.94
C VAL A 163 2.89 -15.37 15.94
N ARG A 164 1.97 -16.25 16.33
CA ARG A 164 1.42 -17.32 15.50
C ARG A 164 -0.03 -17.03 15.14
N ARG A 165 -0.47 -17.64 14.04
CA ARG A 165 -1.87 -17.66 13.67
C ARG A 165 -2.71 -18.25 14.80
N GLY A 166 -3.78 -17.55 15.16
CA GLY A 166 -4.70 -17.92 16.24
C GLY A 166 -4.43 -17.23 17.57
N ASP A 167 -3.25 -16.63 17.75
CA ASP A 167 -2.92 -15.91 18.98
C ASP A 167 -3.90 -14.77 19.24
N PRO A 168 -4.35 -14.60 20.49
CA PRO A 168 -5.23 -13.49 20.86
C PRO A 168 -4.45 -12.17 20.87
N ILE A 169 -5.14 -11.09 20.51
CA ILE A 169 -4.60 -9.72 20.58
C ILE A 169 -5.70 -8.75 20.99
N ASP A 170 -5.32 -7.75 21.77
CA ASP A 170 -6.21 -6.67 22.17
C ASP A 170 -6.42 -5.68 21.02
N LEU A 171 -7.64 -5.16 20.92
CA LEU A 171 -8.03 -4.20 19.89
C LEU A 171 -8.34 -2.86 20.53
N ARG A 172 -7.67 -1.80 20.10
CA ARG A 172 -8.04 -0.44 20.47
C ARG A 172 -9.10 0.08 19.50
N VAL A 173 -10.14 0.68 20.04
CA VAL A 173 -11.29 1.18 19.28
C VAL A 173 -11.48 2.66 19.57
N ILE A 174 -11.63 3.45 18.52
CA ILE A 174 -11.76 4.91 18.60
C ILE A 174 -12.85 5.36 17.65
N SER A 175 -13.85 6.08 18.16
CA SER A 175 -14.84 6.78 17.31
C SER A 175 -14.18 8.00 16.66
N PRO A 176 -14.24 8.15 15.32
CA PRO A 176 -13.79 9.37 14.68
C PRO A 176 -14.63 10.58 15.13
N PRO A 177 -14.03 11.79 15.26
CA PRO A 177 -14.74 12.97 15.77
C PRO A 177 -15.87 13.48 14.87
N GLN A 178 -15.94 12.99 13.63
CA GLN A 178 -16.96 13.38 12.65
C GLN A 178 -18.26 12.57 12.78
N THR A 179 -18.28 11.53 13.61
CA THR A 179 -19.47 10.68 13.80
C THR A 179 -20.42 11.24 14.85
N GLY A 180 -21.72 11.00 14.74
CA GLY A 180 -22.72 11.39 15.74
C GLY A 180 -22.77 10.53 17.01
N ALA A 181 -21.83 9.60 17.22
CA ALA A 181 -21.80 8.75 18.41
C ALA A 181 -21.37 9.57 19.64
N ALA A 182 -22.08 9.37 20.76
CA ALA A 182 -21.83 10.06 22.03
C ALA A 182 -21.18 9.15 23.08
N ASP A 183 -21.50 7.86 23.07
CA ASP A 183 -20.96 6.88 24.01
C ASP A 183 -20.95 5.48 23.37
N LEU A 184 -19.84 4.77 23.49
CA LEU A 184 -19.67 3.41 22.99
C LEU A 184 -19.90 2.33 24.07
N HIS A 185 -20.24 2.72 25.30
CA HIS A 185 -20.41 1.81 26.43
C HIS A 185 -21.45 0.71 26.16
N GLY A 186 -21.09 -0.53 26.52
CA GLY A 186 -21.95 -1.70 26.34
C GLY A 186 -22.05 -2.21 24.90
N GLY A 187 -21.38 -1.54 23.96
CA GLY A 187 -21.38 -1.93 22.56
C GLY A 187 -20.66 -3.25 22.29
N TRP A 188 -21.05 -3.90 21.19
CA TRP A 188 -20.37 -5.06 20.66
C TRP A 188 -19.73 -4.73 19.31
N LEU A 189 -18.43 -5.00 19.19
CA LEU A 189 -17.67 -4.82 17.96
C LEU A 189 -18.02 -5.94 16.99
N MET A 190 -18.63 -5.57 15.86
CA MET A 190 -18.89 -6.51 14.78
C MET A 190 -17.58 -6.99 14.13
N ASP A 191 -17.64 -8.15 13.48
CA ASP A 191 -16.50 -8.74 12.77
C ASP A 191 -15.83 -7.72 11.86
N THR A 192 -14.54 -7.49 12.10
CA THR A 192 -13.72 -6.57 11.31
C THR A 192 -12.39 -7.19 10.93
N ARG A 193 -11.90 -6.82 9.75
CA ARG A 193 -10.63 -7.27 9.19
C ARG A 193 -9.61 -6.15 9.27
N LEU A 194 -8.58 -6.32 10.09
CA LEU A 194 -7.50 -5.36 10.24
C LEU A 194 -6.36 -5.69 9.26
N ARG A 195 -5.88 -4.65 8.60
CA ARG A 195 -4.83 -4.74 7.58
C ARG A 195 -3.73 -3.74 7.89
N GLN A 196 -2.52 -4.05 7.47
CA GLN A 196 -1.47 -3.04 7.46
C GLN A 196 -1.81 -1.99 6.40
N GLN A 197 -1.81 -0.72 6.80
CA GLN A 197 -2.03 0.41 5.90
C GLN A 197 -0.71 1.15 5.71
N GLN A 198 -0.37 1.46 4.46
CA GLN A 198 0.79 2.29 4.12
C GLN A 198 0.40 3.33 3.09
N THR A 199 0.77 4.58 3.34
CA THR A 199 0.59 5.67 2.39
C THR A 199 1.79 5.71 1.45
N LEU A 200 1.60 5.32 0.20
CA LEU A 200 2.63 5.38 -0.84
C LEU A 200 2.19 6.35 -1.93
N GLY A 201 2.97 7.41 -2.16
CA GLY A 201 2.67 8.41 -3.20
C GLY A 201 1.30 9.08 -3.02
N GLY A 202 0.89 9.34 -1.77
CA GLY A 202 -0.41 9.96 -1.46
C GLY A 202 -1.63 9.03 -1.53
N THR A 203 -1.45 7.76 -1.90
CA THR A 203 -2.53 6.75 -1.90
C THR A 203 -2.34 5.78 -0.73
N VAL A 204 -3.39 5.54 0.05
CA VAL A 204 -3.39 4.51 1.09
C VAL A 204 -3.51 3.14 0.44
N ARG A 205 -2.50 2.30 0.60
CA ARG A 205 -2.51 0.89 0.19
C ARG A 205 -2.78 0.02 1.40
N LYS A 206 -3.72 -0.90 1.23
CA LYS A 206 -4.11 -1.90 2.24
C LYS A 206 -3.42 -3.21 1.88
N GLY A 207 -2.69 -3.78 2.84
CA GLY A 207 -2.09 -5.10 2.72
C GLY A 207 -3.09 -6.23 2.88
N GLU A 208 -2.57 -7.42 3.17
CA GLU A 208 -3.37 -8.59 3.53
C GLU A 208 -4.02 -8.41 4.91
N VAL A 209 -5.03 -9.24 5.19
CA VAL A 209 -5.67 -9.32 6.51
C VAL A 209 -4.74 -10.02 7.49
N LEU A 210 -4.33 -9.29 8.52
CA LEU A 210 -3.42 -9.81 9.54
C LEU A 210 -4.15 -10.16 10.84
N VAL A 211 -5.26 -9.50 11.13
CA VAL A 211 -6.08 -9.75 12.33
C VAL A 211 -7.55 -9.69 11.97
N ILE A 212 -8.33 -10.61 12.54
CA ILE A 212 -9.79 -10.54 12.54
C ILE A 212 -10.23 -10.24 13.97
N GLY A 213 -11.10 -9.25 14.15
CA GLY A 213 -11.49 -8.77 15.47
C GLY A 213 -13.00 -8.77 15.67
N THR A 214 -13.45 -9.20 16.84
CA THR A 214 -14.83 -9.06 17.32
C THR A 214 -14.85 -9.16 18.84
N GLY A 215 -15.89 -8.63 19.49
CA GLY A 215 -16.10 -8.85 20.92
C GLY A 215 -16.75 -7.67 21.62
N GLN A 216 -16.86 -7.80 22.94
CA GLN A 216 -17.44 -6.76 23.78
C GLN A 216 -16.49 -5.59 23.97
N LEU A 217 -16.99 -4.37 23.81
CA LEU A 217 -16.20 -3.17 24.02
C LEU A 217 -16.20 -2.76 25.50
N LEU A 218 -15.02 -2.47 26.02
CA LEU A 218 -14.83 -1.78 27.29
C LEU A 218 -14.36 -0.35 27.00
N THR A 219 -15.18 0.64 27.35
CA THR A 219 -14.80 2.05 27.17
C THR A 219 -13.78 2.46 28.23
N ARG A 220 -12.94 3.44 27.89
CA ARG A 220 -11.92 3.97 28.79
C ARG A 220 -12.54 4.67 30.00
N ALA A 221 -13.74 5.23 29.82
CA ALA A 221 -14.54 5.82 30.90
C ALA A 221 -14.85 4.81 32.02
N SER A 222 -15.10 3.54 31.68
CA SER A 222 -15.38 2.48 32.65
C SER A 222 -14.15 2.04 33.45
N SER A 223 -12.94 2.20 32.90
CA SER A 223 -11.71 1.76 33.56
C SER A 223 -11.00 2.85 34.36
N GLU A 224 -10.93 4.07 33.82
CA GLU A 224 -10.11 5.14 34.40
C GLU A 224 -10.89 6.07 35.33
N GLY A 225 -12.21 6.19 35.14
CA GLY A 225 -13.05 7.13 35.88
C GLY A 225 -12.71 8.59 35.55
N GLY A 226 -13.63 9.30 34.90
CA GLY A 226 -13.42 10.71 34.55
C GLY A 226 -14.60 11.31 33.78
N GLU A 227 -14.70 12.63 33.76
CA GLU A 227 -15.78 13.36 33.08
C GLU A 227 -15.49 13.68 31.60
N ASP A 228 -14.27 13.38 31.13
CA ASP A 228 -13.86 13.63 29.75
C ASP A 228 -14.71 12.84 28.74
N ALA A 229 -15.42 13.56 27.87
CA ALA A 229 -16.30 12.96 26.86
C ALA A 229 -15.57 11.98 25.92
N ASN A 230 -14.29 12.22 25.62
CA ASN A 230 -13.48 11.35 24.78
C ASN A 230 -13.28 9.95 25.37
N LEU A 231 -13.33 9.80 26.71
CA LEU A 231 -13.20 8.49 27.37
C LEU A 231 -14.34 7.53 27.03
N LYS A 232 -15.50 8.08 26.66
CA LYS A 232 -16.69 7.32 26.25
C LYS A 232 -16.63 6.90 24.78
N LEU A 233 -15.84 7.62 23.98
CA LEU A 233 -15.65 7.39 22.54
C LEU A 233 -14.41 6.54 22.22
N GLU A 234 -13.61 6.24 23.23
CA GLU A 234 -12.45 5.35 23.14
C GLU A 234 -12.66 4.10 24.00
N GLY A 235 -12.19 2.96 23.52
CA GLY A 235 -12.28 1.71 24.26
C GLY A 235 -11.32 0.65 23.76
N VAL A 236 -11.36 -0.50 24.42
CA VAL A 236 -10.56 -1.68 24.11
C VAL A 236 -11.45 -2.92 24.09
N VAL A 237 -11.20 -3.81 23.14
CA VAL A 237 -11.73 -5.17 23.14
C VAL A 237 -10.59 -6.10 23.54
N LEU A 238 -10.65 -6.63 24.76
CA LEU A 238 -9.62 -7.50 25.32
C LEU A 238 -9.68 -8.89 24.68
N GLY A 239 -8.56 -9.34 24.12
CA GLY A 239 -8.43 -10.65 23.48
C GLY A 239 -9.39 -10.91 22.30
N GLY A 240 -10.07 -9.89 21.80
CA GLY A 240 -11.08 -10.01 20.74
C GLY A 240 -10.49 -10.14 19.34
N GLY A 241 -9.20 -9.85 19.18
CA GLY A 241 -8.48 -10.05 17.94
C GLY A 241 -7.88 -11.45 17.82
N ARG A 242 -7.84 -11.99 16.60
CA ARG A 242 -7.16 -13.24 16.24
C ARG A 242 -6.21 -13.02 15.09
N ILE A 243 -4.92 -13.31 15.33
CA ILE A 243 -3.88 -13.24 14.31
C ILE A 243 -4.17 -14.26 13.19
N GLN A 244 -4.06 -13.83 11.93
CA GLN A 244 -4.31 -14.67 10.75
C GLN A 244 -3.05 -15.22 10.11
N GLN A 245 -1.87 -14.71 10.48
CA GLN A 245 -0.59 -15.06 9.86
C GLN A 245 0.52 -15.31 10.87
N ASP A 246 1.38 -16.27 10.55
CA ASP A 246 2.58 -16.57 11.30
C ASP A 246 3.68 -15.53 11.02
N ARG A 247 4.21 -14.93 12.08
CA ARG A 247 5.35 -14.02 11.99
C ARG A 247 6.64 -14.76 12.30
N LYS A 248 7.42 -15.01 11.24
CA LYS A 248 8.73 -15.65 11.34
C LYS A 248 9.71 -14.70 12.04
N ILE A 249 10.42 -15.25 13.02
CA ILE A 249 11.63 -14.65 13.58
C ILE A 249 12.80 -15.58 13.29
N GLY A 250 14.01 -15.03 13.21
CA GLY A 250 15.19 -15.84 12.96
C GLY A 250 16.48 -15.05 13.07
N LEU A 251 17.59 -15.75 12.87
CA LEU A 251 18.91 -15.16 12.73
C LEU A 251 19.29 -15.14 11.25
N VAL A 252 19.63 -13.96 10.75
CA VAL A 252 20.15 -13.78 9.40
C VAL A 252 21.66 -13.64 9.50
N ILE A 253 22.38 -14.53 8.81
CA ILE A 253 23.84 -14.50 8.75
C ILE A 253 24.26 -13.27 7.95
N ARG A 254 25.25 -12.52 8.44
CA ARG A 254 25.76 -11.37 7.73
C ARG A 254 26.47 -11.80 6.44
N PRO A 255 26.45 -10.99 5.38
CA PRO A 255 27.06 -11.36 4.10
C PRO A 255 28.53 -11.77 4.22
N GLU A 256 29.27 -11.18 5.15
CA GLU A 256 30.70 -11.45 5.35
C GLU A 256 30.98 -12.87 5.86
N TYR A 257 29.98 -13.53 6.43
CA TYR A 257 30.04 -14.91 6.93
C TYR A 257 29.18 -15.88 6.10
N GLN A 258 28.69 -15.43 4.93
CA GLN A 258 27.85 -16.23 4.03
C GLN A 258 28.67 -16.71 2.82
N HIS A 259 29.18 -17.95 2.86
CA HIS A 259 30.10 -18.46 1.83
C HIS A 259 29.45 -19.37 0.78
N VAL A 260 28.35 -20.03 1.14
CA VAL A 260 27.60 -20.87 0.20
C VAL A 260 26.11 -20.57 0.35
N LYS A 261 25.53 -19.91 -0.65
CA LYS A 261 24.08 -19.99 -0.89
C LYS A 261 23.84 -21.28 -1.64
N ILE A 262 23.48 -22.35 -0.93
CA ILE A 262 22.94 -23.52 -1.60
C ILE A 262 21.59 -23.08 -2.16
N SER A 263 21.52 -22.92 -3.48
CA SER A 263 20.27 -22.68 -4.19
C SER A 263 19.33 -23.85 -3.93
N ALA A 264 18.20 -23.58 -3.26
CA ALA A 264 17.05 -24.47 -3.19
C ALA A 264 15.97 -23.94 -4.13
#